data_AF-A0A7J0DR80-F1
#
_entry.id   AF-A0A7J0DR80-F1
#
_cell.length_a   1.000
_cell.length_b   1.000
_cell.length_c   1.000
_cell.angle_alpha   90.00
_cell.angle_beta   90.00
_cell.angle_gamma   90.00
#
_symmetry.space_group_name_H-M   'P 1'
#
loop_
_entity.id
_entity.type
_entity.pdbx_description
1 polymer ?
#
loop_
_entity_poly.entity_id
_entity_poly.type
_entity_poly.pdbx_seq_one_letter_code
_entity_poly.pdbx_strand_id
1 'polypeptide(L)'
;MNCKPSTFLLRFWCGRRHTVTRSKVAAFQRPESLQTIFTIHGLWPNYNDGTYPSNCGSTNSFDHSEISDLTNRLQKDWPTLACPSGDGLKFWGHEWNKHGTCSEDVLDQHSYFEKGLDLKKKANLLEALKSAGASWSGGGYGGYGQQLLPMK
;
A
#
# COMPACT_ATOMS: atom_id res chain seq x y z
N MET A 1 14.38 20.88 15.42
CA MET A 1 13.41 20.07 16.18
C MET A 1 13.28 18.75 15.46
N ASN A 2 13.67 17.64 16.09
CA ASN A 2 13.70 16.32 15.46
C ASN A 2 12.29 15.71 15.44
N CYS A 3 11.62 15.90 14.30
CA CYS A 3 10.35 15.31 13.93
C CYS A 3 10.53 13.84 13.53
N LYS A 4 10.91 12.97 14.47
CA LYS A 4 11.07 11.53 14.17
C LYS A 4 9.73 10.80 14.29
N PRO A 5 9.23 10.19 13.21
CA PRO A 5 8.01 9.39 13.29
C PRO A 5 8.20 8.20 14.24
N SER A 6 7.18 7.90 15.03
CA SER A 6 7.25 6.85 16.07
C SER A 6 6.71 5.51 15.59
N THR A 7 5.89 5.50 14.54
CA THR A 7 5.25 4.30 13.99
C THR A 7 5.01 4.46 12.48
N PHE A 8 4.69 3.35 11.80
CA PHE A 8 4.25 3.37 10.40
C PHE A 8 2.85 2.79 10.24
N LEU A 9 2.09 3.37 9.33
CA LEU A 9 0.76 2.96 8.94
C LEU A 9 0.80 2.35 7.55
N LEU A 10 0.54 1.04 7.45
CA LEU A 10 0.35 0.40 6.16
C LEU A 10 -1.13 0.49 5.77
N ARG A 11 -1.40 1.19 4.67
CA ARG A 11 -2.76 1.33 4.12
C ARG A 11 -2.96 0.43 2.93
N PHE A 12 -4.17 -0.12 2.82
CA PHE A 12 -4.56 -1.01 1.74
C PHE A 12 -5.78 -0.47 0.98
N TRP A 13 -5.83 -0.75 -0.31
CA TRP A 13 -7.01 -0.64 -1.15
C TRP A 13 -7.61 -2.01 -1.43
N CYS A 14 -8.95 -2.09 -1.49
CA CYS A 14 -9.64 -3.24 -2.06
C CYS A 14 -9.59 -3.13 -3.59
N GLY A 15 -8.65 -3.84 -4.20
CA GLY A 15 -8.41 -3.91 -5.64
C GLY A 15 -9.44 -4.79 -6.38
N ARG A 16 -10.73 -4.42 -6.35
CA ARG A 16 -11.66 -4.92 -7.36
C ARG A 16 -11.46 -4.11 -8.64
N ARG A 17 -10.73 -4.67 -9.61
CA ARG A 17 -10.74 -4.17 -11.00
C ARG A 17 -12.17 -4.32 -11.54
N HIS A 18 -12.86 -3.21 -11.80
CA HIS A 18 -14.13 -3.21 -12.51
C HIS A 18 -13.90 -3.64 -13.96
N THR A 19 -13.97 -4.95 -14.26
CA THR A 19 -14.13 -5.40 -15.64
C THR A 19 -15.58 -5.16 -16.05
N VAL A 20 -15.85 -4.00 -16.66
CA VAL A 20 -17.09 -3.77 -17.40
C VAL A 20 -16.94 -4.41 -18.77
N THR A 21 -17.49 -5.62 -18.93
CA THR A 21 -18.26 -6.00 -20.12
C THR A 21 -19.21 -7.13 -19.75
N ARG A 22 -20.49 -6.76 -19.68
CA ARG A 22 -21.64 -7.64 -19.52
C ARG A 22 -21.80 -8.43 -20.82
N SER A 23 -21.20 -9.60 -20.95
CA SER A 23 -21.66 -10.72 -21.79
C SER A 23 -20.66 -11.87 -21.77
N LYS A 24 -20.93 -12.86 -20.90
CA LYS A 24 -20.63 -14.30 -20.96
C LYS A 24 -20.33 -14.77 -19.54
N VAL A 25 -21.18 -15.66 -19.05
CA VAL A 25 -20.98 -16.39 -17.79
C VAL A 25 -19.82 -17.35 -18.01
N ALA A 26 -18.60 -16.84 -17.91
CA ALA A 26 -17.42 -17.63 -17.63
C ALA A 26 -17.24 -17.63 -16.11
N ALA A 27 -16.97 -18.80 -15.54
CA ALA A 27 -16.89 -19.07 -14.11
C ALA A 27 -16.29 -17.89 -13.33
N PHE A 28 -17.05 -17.39 -12.36
CA PHE A 28 -16.61 -16.45 -11.34
C PHE A 28 -15.43 -17.08 -10.59
N GLN A 29 -14.20 -16.85 -11.06
CA GLN A 29 -13.01 -17.25 -10.33
C GLN A 29 -12.99 -16.41 -9.05
N ARG A 30 -13.41 -17.01 -7.94
CA ARG A 30 -13.18 -16.43 -6.61
C ARG A 30 -11.69 -16.08 -6.52
N PRO A 31 -11.32 -14.90 -6.01
CA PRO A 31 -9.93 -14.60 -5.74
C PRO A 31 -9.36 -15.71 -4.84
N GLU A 32 -8.23 -16.29 -5.28
CA GLU A 32 -7.60 -17.47 -4.70
C GLU A 32 -7.21 -17.29 -3.23
N SER A 33 -7.13 -16.05 -2.74
CA SER A 33 -7.07 -15.69 -1.32
C SER A 33 -7.44 -14.22 -1.07
N LEU A 34 -7.82 -13.83 0.15
CA LEU A 34 -8.06 -12.41 0.48
C LEU A 34 -6.80 -11.54 0.38
N GLN A 35 -5.60 -12.14 0.31
CA GLN A 35 -4.37 -11.37 0.11
C GLN A 35 -4.29 -10.78 -1.30
N THR A 36 -4.95 -11.40 -2.28
CA THR A 36 -4.90 -10.95 -3.69
C THR A 36 -5.90 -9.84 -4.01
N ILE A 37 -6.88 -9.59 -3.13
CA ILE A 37 -7.84 -8.50 -3.32
C ILE A 37 -7.43 -7.19 -2.65
N PHE A 38 -6.49 -7.22 -1.69
CA PHE A 38 -5.97 -6.01 -1.08
C PHE A 38 -4.64 -5.67 -1.71
N THR A 39 -4.43 -4.42 -2.09
CA THR A 39 -3.15 -3.89 -2.58
C THR A 39 -2.67 -2.80 -1.64
N ILE A 40 -1.37 -2.56 -1.58
CA ILE A 40 -0.82 -1.46 -0.78
C ILE A 40 -1.23 -0.14 -1.45
N HIS A 41 -1.67 0.80 -0.63
CA HIS A 41 -1.77 2.20 -0.98
C HIS A 41 -0.49 2.92 -0.60
N GLY A 42 -0.05 2.75 0.65
CA GLY A 42 0.99 3.59 1.24
C GLY A 42 1.57 3.04 2.54
N LEU A 43 2.84 3.31 2.80
CA LEU A 43 3.51 3.07 4.07
C LEU A 43 3.82 4.43 4.73
N TRP A 44 2.99 4.88 5.66
CA TRP A 44 3.02 6.27 6.11
C TRP A 44 3.65 6.40 7.50
N PRO A 45 4.74 7.16 7.65
CA PRO A 45 5.24 7.50 8.98
C PRO A 45 4.17 8.28 9.76
N ASN A 46 4.06 8.00 11.06
CA ASN A 46 3.02 8.57 11.92
C ASN A 46 3.57 8.85 13.33
N TYR A 47 3.06 9.90 13.95
CA TYR A 47 3.36 10.23 15.34
C TYR A 47 2.35 9.58 16.30
N ASN A 48 2.71 9.51 17.58
CA ASN A 48 1.87 8.90 18.61
C ASN A 48 0.62 9.73 18.94
N ASP A 49 0.59 11.01 18.55
CA ASP A 49 -0.56 11.91 18.71
C ASP A 49 -1.59 11.77 17.57
N GLY A 50 -1.35 10.88 16.60
CA GLY A 50 -2.21 10.65 15.45
C GLY A 50 -1.95 11.59 14.27
N THR A 51 -1.07 12.58 14.41
CA THR A 51 -0.60 13.40 13.28
C THR A 51 0.49 12.66 12.49
N TYR A 52 0.77 13.11 11.26
CA TYR A 52 1.79 12.51 10.40
C TYR A 52 2.63 13.58 9.70
N PRO A 53 3.94 13.35 9.52
CA PRO A 53 4.76 14.18 8.65
C PRO A 53 4.41 13.93 7.18
N SER A 54 4.55 14.96 6.34
CA SER A 54 4.38 14.83 4.89
C SER A 54 5.24 15.85 4.14
N ASN A 55 5.67 15.49 2.93
CA ASN A 55 6.49 16.33 2.05
C ASN A 55 7.72 16.90 2.78
N CYS A 56 8.53 16.04 3.40
CA CYS A 56 9.63 16.47 4.28
C CYS A 56 10.82 17.12 3.55
N GLY A 57 10.68 17.42 2.25
CA GLY A 57 11.56 18.33 1.52
C GLY A 57 12.98 17.79 1.32
N SER A 58 13.15 16.47 1.26
CA SER A 58 14.47 15.89 0.99
C SER A 58 14.93 16.18 -0.43
N THR A 59 16.24 16.14 -0.63
CA THR A 59 16.87 16.18 -1.95
C THR A 59 16.75 14.84 -2.69
N ASN A 60 16.36 13.77 -1.99
CA ASN A 60 16.30 12.41 -2.51
C ASN A 60 14.93 12.18 -3.17
N SER A 61 14.75 12.81 -4.33
CA SER A 61 13.57 12.57 -5.17
C SER A 61 13.52 11.12 -5.63
N PHE A 62 12.31 10.62 -5.87
CA PHE A 62 12.10 9.25 -6.36
C PHE A 62 12.99 8.90 -7.57
N ASP A 63 13.80 7.85 -7.42
CA ASP A 63 14.62 7.26 -8.48
C ASP A 63 14.22 5.79 -8.72
N HIS A 64 13.66 5.49 -9.89
CA HIS A 64 13.23 4.13 -10.22
C HIS A 64 14.39 3.13 -10.26
N SER A 65 15.62 3.55 -10.54
CA SER A 65 16.78 2.67 -10.59
C SER A 65 17.06 2.01 -9.24
N GLU A 66 16.80 2.73 -8.14
CA GLU A 66 16.95 2.25 -6.77
C GLU A 66 15.94 1.18 -6.37
N ILE A 67 14.89 0.93 -7.16
CA ILE A 67 13.84 -0.07 -6.85
C ILE A 67 13.58 -1.01 -8.02
N SER A 68 14.50 -1.04 -8.98
CA SER A 68 14.32 -1.79 -10.23
C SER A 68 14.07 -3.28 -9.98
N ASP A 69 14.77 -3.88 -9.01
CA ASP A 69 14.60 -5.26 -8.53
C ASP A 69 13.24 -5.53 -7.87
N LEU A 70 12.63 -4.50 -7.28
CA LEU A 70 11.32 -4.59 -6.63
C LEU A 70 10.13 -4.39 -7.58
N THR A 71 10.36 -3.91 -8.81
CA THR A 71 9.30 -3.49 -9.75
C THR A 71 8.20 -4.53 -9.94
N ASN A 72 8.56 -5.80 -10.17
CA ASN A 72 7.57 -6.87 -10.38
C ASN A 72 6.69 -7.11 -9.14
N ARG A 73 7.28 -7.01 -7.94
CA ARG A 73 6.54 -7.11 -6.67
C ARG A 73 5.64 -5.90 -6.50
N LEU A 74 6.13 -4.69 -6.78
CA LEU A 74 5.35 -3.46 -6.68
C LEU A 74 4.16 -3.43 -7.64
N GLN A 75 4.32 -3.86 -8.88
CA GLN A 75 3.20 -3.96 -9.84
C GLN A 75 2.10 -4.92 -9.38
N LYS A 76 2.48 -6.00 -8.68
CA LYS A 76 1.53 -6.98 -8.18
C LYS A 76 0.84 -6.51 -6.90
N ASP A 77 1.63 -6.02 -5.95
CA ASP A 77 1.21 -5.86 -4.56
C ASP A 77 0.96 -4.41 -4.16
N TRP A 78 1.47 -3.45 -4.93
CA TRP A 78 1.30 -2.00 -4.77
C TRP A 78 0.93 -1.29 -6.10
N PRO A 79 0.00 -1.81 -6.93
CA PRO A 79 -0.36 -1.18 -8.19
C PRO A 79 -1.04 0.18 -8.01
N THR A 80 -0.93 1.01 -9.05
CA THR A 80 -1.86 2.13 -9.21
C THR A 80 -3.25 1.62 -9.61
N LEU A 81 -4.29 2.18 -9.00
CA LEU A 81 -5.69 1.94 -9.37
C LEU A 81 -6.30 3.15 -10.11
N ALA A 82 -5.47 4.13 -10.49
CA ALA A 82 -5.91 5.30 -11.23
C ALA A 82 -6.32 4.96 -12.67
N CYS A 83 -7.18 5.80 -13.25
CA CYS A 83 -7.57 5.75 -14.65
C CYS A 83 -6.93 6.93 -15.42
N PRO A 84 -6.31 6.71 -16.59
CA PRO A 84 -6.07 5.40 -17.22
C PRO A 84 -5.07 4.55 -16.43
N SER A 85 -5.13 3.23 -16.62
CA SER A 85 -4.16 2.30 -16.03
C SER A 85 -2.73 2.72 -16.36
N GLY A 86 -1.83 2.61 -15.38
CA GLY A 86 -0.42 2.97 -15.54
C GLY A 86 0.52 1.91 -14.99
N ASP A 87 1.82 2.10 -15.21
CA ASP A 87 2.91 1.24 -14.75
C ASP A 87 3.16 1.29 -13.24
N GLY A 88 2.59 2.29 -12.55
CA GLY A 88 2.73 2.52 -11.12
C GLY A 88 3.77 3.57 -10.74
N LEU A 89 4.68 3.96 -11.64
CA LEU A 89 5.83 4.83 -11.32
C LEU A 89 5.41 6.17 -10.73
N LYS A 90 4.40 6.82 -11.34
CA LYS A 90 3.85 8.09 -10.82
C LYS A 90 3.26 7.94 -9.42
N PHE A 91 2.63 6.80 -9.14
CA PHE A 91 2.02 6.54 -7.85
C PHE A 91 3.08 6.24 -6.78
N TRP A 92 4.06 5.40 -7.08
CA TRP A 92 5.17 5.12 -6.18
C TRP A 92 6.00 6.38 -5.90
N GLY A 93 6.27 7.18 -6.93
CA GLY A 93 6.94 8.48 -6.76
C GLY A 93 6.15 9.44 -5.87
N HIS A 94 4.81 9.46 -5.96
CA HIS A 94 3.97 10.24 -5.06
C HIS A 94 4.10 9.77 -3.60
N GLU A 95 3.98 8.46 -3.36
CA GLU A 95 4.07 7.88 -2.02
C GLU A 95 5.47 8.10 -1.42
N TRP A 96 6.54 7.94 -2.21
CA TRP A 96 7.89 8.24 -1.76
C TRP A 96 8.05 9.72 -1.41
N ASN A 97 7.81 10.62 -2.37
CA ASN A 97 8.05 12.05 -2.18
C ASN A 97 7.25 12.64 -1.01
N LYS A 98 6.01 12.18 -0.83
CA LYS A 98 5.12 12.68 0.22
C LYS A 98 5.35 12.01 1.57
N HIS A 99 5.59 10.70 1.61
CA HIS A 99 5.62 9.92 2.86
C HIS A 99 6.99 9.28 3.12
N GLY A 100 7.60 8.64 2.12
CA GLY A 100 8.90 7.99 2.26
C GLY A 100 10.04 8.95 2.64
N THR A 101 10.05 10.16 2.07
CA THR A 101 11.05 11.21 2.40
C THR A 101 11.05 11.61 3.87
N CYS A 102 9.93 11.40 4.57
CA CYS A 102 9.80 11.65 6.00
C CYS A 102 10.37 10.53 6.88
N SER A 103 10.97 9.50 6.27
CA SER A 103 11.59 8.36 6.93
C SER A 103 13.04 8.09 6.52
N GLU A 104 13.67 8.99 5.76
CA GLU A 104 15.02 8.78 5.20
C GLU A 104 16.11 8.51 6.25
N ASP A 105 15.97 9.04 7.47
CA ASP A 105 16.86 8.75 8.60
C ASP A 105 16.85 7.25 9.01
N VAL A 106 15.85 6.48 8.56
CA VAL A 106 15.58 5.09 8.98
C VAL A 106 15.44 4.14 7.78
N LEU A 107 14.83 4.61 6.69
CA LEU A 107 14.54 3.84 5.48
C LEU A 107 14.91 4.70 4.26
N ASP A 108 15.93 4.27 3.51
CA ASP A 108 16.15 4.76 2.16
C ASP A 108 15.03 4.31 1.21
N GLN A 109 15.06 4.76 -0.05
CA GLN A 109 13.98 4.49 -0.99
C GLN A 109 13.76 2.99 -1.20
N HIS A 110 14.82 2.23 -1.43
CA HIS A 110 14.73 0.78 -1.61
C HIS A 110 14.11 0.13 -0.37
N SER A 111 14.66 0.41 0.82
CA SER A 111 14.20 -0.15 2.09
C SER A 111 12.76 0.22 2.40
N TYR A 112 12.31 1.43 2.04
CA TYR A 112 10.92 1.86 2.22
C TYR A 112 9.93 1.00 1.44
N PHE A 113 10.20 0.77 0.16
CA PHE A 113 9.33 -0.06 -0.69
C PHE A 113 9.42 -1.54 -0.31
N GLU A 114 10.62 -2.05 -0.05
CA GLU A 114 10.80 -3.42 0.41
C GLU A 114 10.06 -3.67 1.72
N LYS A 115 10.17 -2.76 2.69
CA LYS A 115 9.47 -2.87 3.98
C LYS A 115 7.95 -2.90 3.78
N GLY A 116 7.40 -2.06 2.92
CA GLY A 116 5.97 -2.07 2.62
C GLY A 116 5.49 -3.40 2.04
N LEU A 117 6.26 -3.97 1.09
CA LEU A 117 5.99 -5.27 0.49
C LEU A 117 6.08 -6.41 1.52
N ASP A 118 7.09 -6.39 2.38
CA ASP A 118 7.30 -7.39 3.42
C ASP A 118 6.21 -7.35 4.49
N LEU A 119 5.81 -6.14 4.89
CA LEU A 119 4.72 -5.94 5.83
C LEU A 119 3.39 -6.43 5.24
N LYS A 120 3.13 -6.22 3.94
CA LYS A 120 1.97 -6.82 3.28
C LYS A 120 2.01 -8.35 3.33
N LYS A 121 3.16 -8.96 3.04
CA LYS A 121 3.32 -10.42 3.08
C LYS A 121 3.06 -10.99 4.47
N LYS A 122 3.47 -10.25 5.51
CA LYS A 122 3.27 -10.61 6.93
C LYS A 122 1.86 -10.26 7.44
N ALA A 123 1.17 -9.32 6.80
CA ALA A 123 -0.17 -8.93 7.20
C ALA A 123 -1.13 -10.11 7.00
N ASN A 124 -1.60 -10.69 8.11
CA ASN A 124 -2.71 -11.62 8.09
C ASN A 124 -4.01 -10.82 7.86
N LEU A 125 -4.19 -10.35 6.63
CA LEU A 125 -5.33 -9.52 6.22
C LEU A 125 -6.67 -10.19 6.54
N LEU A 126 -6.72 -11.53 6.50
CA LEU A 126 -7.89 -12.31 6.89
C LEU A 126 -8.21 -12.17 8.39
N GLU A 127 -7.21 -12.22 9.26
CA GLU A 127 -7.40 -11.94 10.69
C GLU A 127 -7.71 -10.48 10.96
N ALA A 128 -7.01 -9.55 10.32
CA ALA A 128 -7.27 -8.12 10.48
C ALA A 128 -8.72 -7.73 10.12
N LEU A 129 -9.27 -8.31 9.04
CA LEU A 129 -10.67 -8.09 8.64
C LEU A 129 -11.68 -8.74 9.61
N LYS A 130 -11.36 -9.93 10.13
CA LYS A 130 -12.19 -10.61 11.14
C LYS A 130 -12.20 -9.82 12.47
N SER A 131 -11.04 -9.33 12.90
CA SER A 131 -10.90 -8.51 14.11
C SER A 131 -11.56 -7.13 13.98
N ALA A 132 -11.66 -6.58 12.77
CA ALA A 132 -12.36 -5.33 12.49
C ALA A 132 -13.89 -5.47 12.42
N GLY A 133 -14.45 -6.67 12.67
CA GLY A 133 -15.90 -6.91 12.61
C GLY A 133 -16.50 -6.86 11.20
N ALA A 134 -15.67 -6.92 10.15
CA ALA A 134 -16.13 -6.86 8.77
C ALA A 134 -16.67 -8.25 8.34
N SER A 135 -17.99 -8.43 8.36
CA SER A 135 -18.64 -9.60 7.79
C SER A 135 -18.66 -9.51 6.25
N TRP A 136 -18.17 -10.55 5.59
CA TRP A 136 -18.23 -10.68 4.14
C TRP A 136 -19.64 -11.06 3.68
N SER A 137 -20.52 -10.06 3.53
CA SER A 137 -21.75 -10.21 2.73
C SER A 137 -21.49 -9.67 1.33
N GLY A 138 -21.79 -10.47 0.29
CA GLY A 138 -21.42 -10.26 -1.11
C GLY A 138 -22.05 -9.06 -1.84
N GLY A 139 -22.13 -7.90 -1.20
CA GLY A 139 -22.41 -6.60 -1.81
C GLY A 139 -21.15 -5.74 -1.81
N GLY A 140 -21.00 -4.83 -2.77
CA GLY A 140 -19.78 -4.06 -3.00
C GLY A 140 -19.26 -3.32 -1.75
N TYR A 141 -17.97 -3.46 -1.47
CA TYR A 141 -17.24 -2.63 -0.51
C TYR A 141 -16.21 -1.78 -1.24
N GLY A 142 -16.43 -0.46 -1.24
CA GLY A 142 -15.40 0.55 -1.47
C GLY A 142 -14.70 0.92 -0.16
N GLY A 143 -14.28 -0.09 0.63
CA GLY A 143 -13.70 0.11 1.95
C GLY A 143 -12.17 0.25 1.90
N TYR A 144 -11.65 1.31 2.49
CA TYR A 144 -10.23 1.47 2.81
C TYR A 144 -9.91 0.61 4.04
N GLY A 145 -8.96 -0.32 3.93
CA GLY A 145 -8.45 -1.08 5.07
C GLY A 145 -7.16 -0.44 5.58
N GLN A 146 -7.03 -0.24 6.89
CA GLN A 146 -5.81 0.31 7.49
C GLN A 146 -5.33 -0.63 8.60
N GLN A 147 -4.03 -0.96 8.59
CA GLN A 147 -3.40 -1.73 9.65
C GLN A 147 -2.24 -0.94 10.26
N LEU A 148 -2.29 -0.74 11.56
CA LEU A 148 -1.16 -0.22 12.36
C LEU A 148 -0.13 -1.34 12.49
N LEU A 149 1.09 -1.10 12.02
CA LEU A 149 2.18 -2.07 12.13
C LEU A 149 3.33 -1.46 12.94
N PRO A 150 3.65 -2.00 14.12
CA PRO A 150 4.78 -1.52 14.90
C PRO A 150 6.10 -1.84 14.18
N MET A 151 7.06 -0.91 14.24
CA MET A 151 8.45 -1.19 13.87
C MET A 151 9.09 -2.06 14.96
N LYS A 152 8.95 -3.38 14.84
CA LYS A 152 9.85 -4.33 15.50
C LYS A 152 10.55 -5.17 14.44
#